data_AF-A0A6A6RPG1-F1
#
_entry.id   AF-A0A6A6RPG1-F1
#
_cell.length_a   1.000
_cell.length_b   1.000
_cell.length_c   1.000
_cell.angle_alpha   90.00
_cell.angle_beta   90.00
_cell.angle_gamma   90.00
#
_symmetry.space_group_name_H-M   'P 1'
#
loop_
_entity.id
_entity.type
_entity.pdbx_description
1 polymer ?
#
loop_
_entity_poly.entity_id
_entity_poly.type
_entity_poly.pdbx_seq_one_letter_code
_entity_poly.pdbx_strand_id
1 'polypeptide(L)'
;MDKFQAFGKNFSASFTPFAARSQQYIKEQLGQADDKTQLPPDYIELEKRVDALKKVHNTMLQVTSQYSNEAYDYPTNIRESFNDLGRTVGEKVQLLSSATSPAEAQAALTAPPTAKPQPKTFSHAVARAAINSSHVLSGEHSGAGEDPLATALEKFALASEKVGEARLAQDAAIQSRFLAGWSTTLNTNIMFATRARKAVENSRLSLDATKANAKGGAFTLPGQQGRKDGMEEELSEEARAKVEQAEDEFVGQTEEAVGVMKNVLDTPEPLRNLAELISAQLEYHKKAYEILSELAPVVDQLQVEQEVRRHDSSGF
;
A
#
# COMPACT_ATOMS: atom_id res chain seq x y z
N MET A 1 -2.01 44.61 -50.45
CA MET A 1 -1.99 43.17 -50.14
C MET A 1 -0.80 42.91 -49.20
N ASP A 2 -0.91 43.30 -47.92
CA ASP A 2 0.26 43.32 -47.01
C ASP A 2 -0.08 42.99 -45.54
N LYS A 3 -1.15 42.22 -45.30
CA LYS A 3 -1.57 41.84 -43.94
C LYS A 3 -1.80 40.35 -43.69
N PHE A 4 -1.41 39.48 -44.64
CA PHE A 4 -1.55 38.03 -44.50
C PHE A 4 -0.23 37.26 -44.32
N GLN A 5 0.93 37.94 -44.31
CA GLN A 5 2.24 37.29 -44.26
C GLN A 5 2.85 37.19 -42.83
N ALA A 6 2.19 37.75 -41.81
CA ALA A 6 2.69 37.79 -40.43
C ALA A 6 2.18 36.65 -39.52
N PHE A 7 1.25 35.80 -39.98
CA PHE A 7 0.65 34.75 -39.14
C PHE A 7 1.44 33.42 -39.11
N GLY A 8 2.39 33.21 -40.03
CA GLY A 8 3.10 31.93 -40.18
C GLY A 8 4.47 31.82 -39.51
N LYS A 9 5.06 32.91 -39.00
CA LYS A 9 6.45 32.91 -38.50
C LYS A 9 6.63 32.62 -37.01
N ASN A 10 5.55 32.60 -36.22
CA ASN A 10 5.63 32.36 -34.77
C ASN A 10 5.19 30.95 -34.33
N PHE A 11 4.72 30.10 -35.26
CA PHE A 11 4.26 28.74 -34.93
C PHE A 11 5.36 27.67 -35.02
N SER A 12 6.50 27.95 -35.67
CA SER A 12 7.58 26.97 -35.84
C SER A 12 8.55 26.90 -34.66
N ALA A 13 8.77 27.99 -33.94
CA ALA A 13 9.79 28.05 -32.87
C ALA A 13 9.43 27.23 -31.61
N SER A 14 8.16 26.87 -31.41
CA SER A 14 7.71 26.06 -30.26
C SER A 14 7.61 24.56 -30.54
N PHE A 15 7.66 24.13 -31.81
CA PHE A 15 7.59 22.71 -32.20
C PHE A 15 8.97 22.06 -32.40
N THR A 16 10.02 22.85 -32.62
CA THR A 16 11.39 22.38 -32.90
C THR A 16 12.08 21.67 -31.73
N PRO A 17 11.99 22.13 -30.46
CA PRO A 17 12.73 21.50 -29.35
C PRO A 17 12.24 20.07 -29.06
N PHE A 18 10.92 19.85 -29.14
CA PHE A 18 10.32 18.53 -28.90
C PHE A 18 10.64 17.53 -30.02
N ALA A 19 10.66 17.98 -31.28
CA ALA A 19 11.00 17.15 -32.42
C ALA A 19 12.48 16.73 -32.38
N ALA A 20 13.40 17.65 -32.07
CA ALA A 20 14.84 17.37 -31.98
C ALA A 20 15.17 16.39 -30.83
N ARG A 21 14.57 16.58 -29.65
CA ARG A 21 14.69 15.65 -28.50
C ARG A 21 14.19 14.24 -28.86
N SER A 22 13.03 14.15 -29.53
CA SER A 22 12.43 12.87 -29.93
C SER A 22 13.27 12.14 -30.97
N GLN A 23 13.86 12.86 -31.93
CA GLN A 23 14.77 12.30 -32.93
C GLN A 23 16.06 11.75 -32.30
N GLN A 24 16.64 12.47 -31.33
CA GLN A 24 17.84 12.00 -30.62
C GLN A 24 17.55 10.75 -29.79
N TYR A 25 16.42 10.68 -29.08
CA TYR A 25 15.98 9.48 -28.35
C TYR A 25 15.85 8.25 -29.28
N ILE A 26 15.28 8.44 -30.48
CA ILE A 26 15.16 7.38 -31.49
C ILE A 26 16.54 6.94 -32.00
N LYS A 27 17.47 7.89 -32.21
CA LYS A 27 18.84 7.62 -32.66
C LYS A 27 19.64 6.81 -31.64
N GLU A 28 19.45 7.08 -30.35
CA GLU A 28 20.06 6.31 -29.26
C GLU A 28 19.47 4.89 -29.14
N GLN A 29 18.15 4.72 -29.26
CA GLN A 29 17.49 3.41 -29.25
C GLN A 29 17.92 2.51 -30.42
N LEU A 30 18.24 3.11 -31.57
CA LEU A 30 18.72 2.43 -32.78
C LEU A 30 20.25 2.17 -32.78
N GLY A 31 20.97 2.57 -31.72
CA GLY A 31 22.41 2.32 -31.57
C GLY A 31 23.29 3.14 -32.54
N GLN A 32 22.79 4.24 -33.10
CA GLN A 32 23.52 5.11 -34.04
C GLN A 32 24.08 6.40 -33.39
N ALA A 33 24.15 6.44 -32.05
CA ALA A 33 24.63 7.60 -31.31
C ALA A 33 26.00 7.30 -30.69
N ASP A 34 27.07 7.74 -31.37
CA ASP A 34 28.46 7.55 -30.90
C ASP A 34 28.86 8.53 -29.77
N ASP A 35 28.22 9.70 -29.68
CA ASP A 35 28.51 10.76 -28.69
C ASP A 35 27.35 10.91 -27.68
N LYS A 36 27.16 9.94 -26.79
CA LYS A 36 26.16 10.05 -25.70
C LYS A 36 26.76 10.80 -24.50
N THR A 37 26.14 11.90 -24.07
CA THR A 37 26.55 12.55 -22.81
C THR A 37 26.39 11.58 -21.64
N GLN A 38 27.48 11.38 -20.88
CA GLN A 38 27.49 10.48 -19.73
C GLN A 38 27.03 11.22 -18.46
N LEU A 39 26.31 10.51 -17.61
CA LEU A 39 25.93 10.98 -16.29
C LEU A 39 27.04 10.66 -15.28
N PRO A 40 27.26 11.51 -14.25
CA PRO A 40 28.23 11.23 -13.21
C PRO A 40 27.98 9.89 -12.50
N PRO A 41 29.01 9.12 -12.13
CA PRO A 41 28.84 7.84 -11.42
C PRO A 41 28.01 7.95 -10.14
N ASP A 42 28.25 8.98 -9.33
CA ASP A 42 27.53 9.22 -8.07
C ASP A 42 26.03 9.48 -8.31
N TYR A 43 25.70 10.17 -9.42
CA TYR A 43 24.31 10.40 -9.82
C TYR A 43 23.62 9.06 -10.16
N ILE A 44 24.28 8.20 -10.94
CA ILE A 44 23.76 6.87 -11.32
C ILE A 44 23.56 5.99 -10.07
N GLU A 45 24.45 6.07 -9.09
CA GLU A 45 24.28 5.35 -7.83
C GLU A 45 23.05 5.83 -7.06
N LEU A 46 22.84 7.15 -6.96
CA LEU A 46 21.65 7.72 -6.34
C LEU A 46 20.36 7.27 -7.04
N GLU A 47 20.35 7.25 -8.36
CA GLU A 47 19.21 6.74 -9.13
C GLU A 47 18.86 5.29 -8.75
N LYS A 48 19.87 4.41 -8.72
CA LYS A 48 19.69 3.00 -8.34
C LYS A 48 19.12 2.87 -6.93
N ARG A 49 19.61 3.67 -5.99
CA ARG A 49 19.14 3.67 -4.60
C ARG A 49 17.70 4.16 -4.49
N VAL A 50 17.32 5.22 -5.21
CA VAL A 50 15.94 5.72 -5.26
C VAL A 50 15.01 4.69 -5.91
N ASP A 51 15.44 4.01 -6.98
CA ASP A 51 14.66 2.96 -7.63
C ASP A 51 14.46 1.75 -6.71
N ALA A 52 15.50 1.36 -5.98
CA ALA A 52 15.39 0.33 -4.94
C ALA A 52 14.40 0.76 -3.84
N LEU A 53 14.48 2.01 -3.36
CA LEU A 53 13.55 2.53 -2.35
C LEU A 53 12.10 2.52 -2.86
N LYS A 54 11.87 2.93 -4.11
CA LYS A 54 10.56 2.86 -4.76
C LYS A 54 10.04 1.42 -4.84
N LYS A 55 10.90 0.47 -5.21
CA LYS A 55 10.54 -0.96 -5.26
C LYS A 55 10.14 -1.47 -3.87
N VAL A 56 10.93 -1.17 -2.85
CA VAL A 56 10.63 -1.52 -1.45
C VAL A 56 9.25 -0.98 -1.05
N HIS A 57 8.95 0.29 -1.37
CA HIS A 57 7.68 0.89 -1.02
C HIS A 57 6.49 0.16 -1.68
N ASN A 58 6.59 -0.10 -2.99
CA ASN A 58 5.55 -0.81 -3.73
C ASN A 58 5.36 -2.25 -3.23
N THR A 59 6.45 -2.98 -3.00
CA THR A 59 6.40 -4.37 -2.52
C THR A 59 5.75 -4.47 -1.15
N MET A 60 6.05 -3.55 -0.23
CA MET A 60 5.39 -3.51 1.07
C MET A 60 3.89 -3.24 0.93
N LEU A 61 3.49 -2.20 0.18
CA LEU A 61 2.07 -1.87 -0.03
C LEU A 61 1.27 -2.98 -0.69
N GLN A 62 1.89 -3.77 -1.57
CA GLN A 62 1.24 -4.90 -2.23
C GLN A 62 0.62 -5.89 -1.22
N VAL A 63 1.27 -6.09 -0.08
CA VAL A 63 0.79 -7.02 0.96
C VAL A 63 0.04 -6.27 2.05
N THR A 64 0.59 -5.15 2.53
CA THR A 64 0.04 -4.47 3.71
C THR A 64 -1.22 -3.67 3.42
N SER A 65 -1.51 -3.33 2.15
CA SER A 65 -2.79 -2.72 1.78
C SER A 65 -3.99 -3.61 2.13
N GLN A 66 -3.75 -4.91 2.33
CA GLN A 66 -4.78 -5.85 2.76
C GLN A 66 -5.37 -5.49 4.14
N TYR A 67 -4.63 -4.80 5.02
CA TYR A 67 -5.17 -4.28 6.29
C TYR A 67 -6.28 -3.23 6.09
N SER A 68 -6.46 -2.70 4.87
CA SER A 68 -7.60 -1.85 4.50
C SER A 68 -8.87 -2.63 4.18
N ASN A 69 -8.78 -3.94 4.01
CA ASN A 69 -9.91 -4.81 3.75
C ASN A 69 -10.30 -5.56 5.03
N GLU A 70 -11.32 -5.09 5.74
CA GLU A 70 -11.77 -5.71 6.99
C GLU A 70 -11.93 -7.24 6.90
N ALA A 71 -12.38 -7.77 5.76
CA ALA A 71 -12.62 -9.20 5.57
C ALA A 71 -11.39 -10.01 5.12
N TYR A 72 -10.16 -9.52 5.31
CA TYR A 72 -8.97 -10.17 4.77
C TYR A 72 -8.65 -11.56 5.35
N ASP A 73 -9.04 -11.83 6.59
CA ASP A 73 -8.89 -13.13 7.26
C ASP A 73 -10.21 -13.92 7.25
N TYR A 74 -11.24 -13.38 6.60
CA TYR A 74 -12.57 -13.95 6.59
C TYR A 74 -12.67 -15.13 5.62
N PRO A 75 -13.07 -16.33 6.06
CA PRO A 75 -13.18 -17.48 5.16
C PRO A 75 -14.30 -17.27 4.12
N THR A 76 -13.95 -17.42 2.84
CA THR A 76 -14.89 -17.17 1.73
C THR A 76 -15.94 -18.27 1.55
N ASN A 77 -15.74 -19.43 2.18
CA ASN A 77 -16.62 -20.59 2.12
C ASN A 77 -17.68 -20.62 3.24
N ILE A 78 -17.60 -19.73 4.24
CA ILE A 78 -18.59 -19.66 5.30
C ILE A 78 -19.84 -18.94 4.77
N ARG A 79 -20.94 -19.69 4.63
CA ARG A 79 -22.27 -19.15 4.37
C ARG A 79 -22.92 -18.80 5.70
N GLU A 80 -22.96 -17.52 6.04
CA GLU A 80 -23.67 -17.05 7.24
C GLU A 80 -25.16 -16.82 6.95
N SER A 81 -26.02 -17.19 7.90
CA SER A 81 -27.44 -16.86 7.80
C SER A 81 -27.63 -15.36 8.02
N PHE A 82 -28.56 -14.73 7.29
CA PHE A 82 -28.89 -13.31 7.45
C PHE A 82 -29.31 -12.94 8.90
N ASN A 83 -29.81 -13.91 9.67
CA ASN A 83 -30.14 -13.73 11.09
C ASN A 83 -28.89 -13.68 11.99
N ASP A 84 -27.76 -14.25 11.57
CA ASP A 84 -26.52 -14.30 12.37
C ASP A 84 -25.72 -12.99 12.30
N LEU A 85 -25.91 -12.20 11.23
CA LEU A 85 -25.11 -11.02 10.91
C LEU A 85 -25.57 -9.73 11.61
N GLY A 86 -26.70 -9.79 12.31
CA GLY A 86 -27.40 -8.59 12.77
C GLY A 86 -26.93 -8.01 14.12
N ARG A 87 -26.24 -8.79 14.96
CA ARG A 87 -25.97 -8.38 16.36
C ARG A 87 -24.61 -8.81 16.88
N THR A 88 -24.04 -7.97 17.75
CA THR A 88 -22.81 -8.28 18.49
C THR A 88 -23.04 -9.45 19.45
N VAL A 89 -21.98 -10.21 19.77
CA VAL A 89 -22.09 -11.37 20.65
C VAL A 89 -22.42 -10.91 22.08
N GLY A 90 -21.85 -9.80 22.53
CA GLY A 90 -22.20 -9.17 23.81
C GLY A 90 -23.69 -8.84 23.93
N GLU A 91 -24.30 -8.26 22.88
CA GLU A 91 -25.75 -8.02 22.84
C GLU A 91 -26.56 -9.32 22.90
N LYS A 92 -26.13 -10.36 22.16
CA LYS A 92 -26.79 -11.67 22.21
C LYS A 92 -26.74 -12.25 23.62
N VAL A 93 -25.57 -12.26 24.26
CA VAL A 93 -25.39 -12.75 25.64
C VAL A 93 -26.28 -11.97 26.60
N GLN A 94 -26.33 -10.64 26.50
CA GLN A 94 -27.15 -9.83 27.39
C GLN A 94 -28.66 -10.12 27.20
N LEU A 95 -29.12 -10.23 25.96
CA LEU A 95 -30.51 -10.58 25.66
C LEU A 95 -30.86 -11.99 26.14
N LEU A 96 -29.96 -12.96 25.95
CA LEU A 96 -30.11 -14.33 26.42
C LEU A 96 -30.17 -14.39 27.95
N SER A 97 -29.32 -13.65 28.66
CA SER A 97 -29.32 -13.60 30.12
C SER A 97 -30.60 -13.00 30.72
N SER A 98 -31.35 -12.24 29.92
CA SER A 98 -32.63 -11.65 30.32
C SER A 98 -33.85 -12.49 29.97
N ALA A 99 -33.70 -13.52 29.13
CA ALA A 99 -34.80 -14.38 28.72
C ALA A 99 -35.15 -15.37 29.84
N THR A 100 -36.43 -15.46 30.20
CA THR A 100 -36.92 -16.36 31.26
C THR A 100 -37.53 -17.64 30.72
N SER A 101 -37.70 -17.76 29.40
CA SER A 101 -38.18 -18.96 28.74
C SER A 101 -37.49 -19.21 27.39
N PRO A 102 -37.48 -20.47 26.89
CA PRO A 102 -36.96 -20.80 25.57
C PRO A 102 -37.65 -20.03 24.43
N ALA A 103 -38.95 -19.73 24.58
CA ALA A 103 -39.70 -18.95 23.61
C ALA A 103 -39.26 -17.48 23.58
N GLU A 104 -38.96 -16.89 24.74
CA GLU A 104 -38.41 -15.53 24.84
C GLU A 104 -37.00 -15.45 24.27
N ALA A 105 -36.15 -16.46 24.49
CA ALA A 105 -34.80 -16.52 23.91
C ALA A 105 -34.85 -16.58 22.37
N GLN A 106 -35.74 -17.41 21.82
CA GLN A 106 -35.94 -17.52 20.37
C GLN A 106 -36.49 -16.23 19.75
N ALA A 107 -37.44 -15.56 20.42
CA ALA A 107 -37.99 -14.28 19.99
C ALA A 107 -36.96 -13.16 20.05
N ALA A 108 -36.11 -13.16 21.09
CA ALA A 108 -35.04 -12.20 21.23
C ALA A 108 -34.06 -12.32 20.05
N LEU A 109 -33.61 -13.53 19.69
CA LEU A 109 -32.63 -13.75 18.62
C LEU A 109 -33.16 -13.53 17.19
N THR A 110 -34.47 -13.71 16.97
CA THR A 110 -35.10 -13.54 15.65
C THR A 110 -35.64 -12.13 15.40
N ALA A 111 -35.68 -11.28 16.43
CA ALA A 111 -36.13 -9.91 16.28
C ALA A 111 -35.19 -9.10 15.36
N PRO A 112 -35.73 -8.21 14.50
CA PRO A 112 -34.93 -7.46 13.54
C PRO A 112 -33.78 -6.70 14.22
N PRO A 113 -32.55 -6.76 13.70
CA PRO A 113 -31.42 -6.07 14.29
C PRO A 113 -31.57 -4.55 14.16
N THR A 114 -31.52 -3.85 15.28
CA THR A 114 -31.45 -2.38 15.35
C THR A 114 -29.99 -1.88 15.44
N ALA A 115 -29.01 -2.79 15.53
CA ALA A 115 -27.60 -2.52 15.77
C ALA A 115 -26.78 -2.36 14.47
N LYS A 116 -25.53 -1.89 14.62
CA LYS A 116 -24.56 -1.81 13.52
C LYS A 116 -24.27 -3.22 12.98
N PRO A 117 -24.00 -3.37 11.66
CA PRO A 117 -23.59 -4.65 11.09
C PRO A 117 -22.40 -5.23 11.86
N GLN A 118 -22.45 -6.53 12.18
CA GLN A 118 -21.34 -7.23 12.82
C GLN A 118 -20.06 -7.12 11.97
N PRO A 119 -18.90 -6.84 12.58
CA PRO A 119 -17.65 -6.82 11.85
C PRO A 119 -17.35 -8.19 11.22
N LYS A 120 -16.74 -8.13 10.03
CA LYS A 120 -16.35 -9.30 9.23
C LYS A 120 -14.89 -9.64 9.44
N THR A 121 -14.52 -9.98 10.67
CA THR A 121 -13.22 -10.61 10.95
C THR A 121 -13.42 -12.07 11.34
N PHE A 122 -12.38 -12.88 11.16
CA PHE A 122 -12.43 -14.29 11.55
C PHE A 122 -12.77 -14.49 13.04
N SER A 123 -12.21 -13.67 13.93
CA SER A 123 -12.50 -13.75 15.37
C SER A 123 -13.97 -13.48 15.69
N HIS A 124 -14.61 -12.54 14.97
CA HIS A 124 -16.05 -12.32 15.11
C HIS A 124 -16.89 -13.50 14.57
N ALA A 125 -16.45 -14.15 13.48
CA ALA A 125 -17.10 -15.38 13.00
C ALA A 125 -17.00 -16.52 14.00
N VAL A 126 -15.82 -16.72 14.62
CA VAL A 126 -15.61 -17.69 15.69
C VAL A 126 -16.51 -17.37 16.88
N ALA A 127 -16.60 -16.10 17.28
CA ALA A 127 -17.48 -15.67 18.36
C ALA A 127 -18.96 -16.01 18.08
N ARG A 128 -19.44 -15.73 16.85
CA ARG A 128 -20.80 -16.08 16.42
C ARG A 128 -21.05 -17.59 16.41
N ALA A 129 -20.10 -18.38 15.92
CA ALA A 129 -20.21 -19.84 15.93
C ALA A 129 -20.29 -20.37 17.37
N ALA A 130 -19.42 -19.89 18.25
CA ALA A 130 -19.37 -20.32 19.65
C ALA A 130 -20.67 -20.01 20.41
N ILE A 131 -21.21 -18.80 20.29
CA ILE A 131 -22.47 -18.45 20.98
C ILE A 131 -23.67 -19.24 20.43
N ASN A 132 -23.73 -19.46 19.12
CA ASN A 132 -24.78 -20.28 18.52
C ASN A 132 -24.67 -21.74 18.99
N SER A 133 -23.46 -22.29 19.11
CA SER A 133 -23.24 -23.63 19.65
C SER A 133 -23.61 -23.74 21.14
N SER A 134 -23.29 -22.74 21.96
CA SER A 134 -23.74 -22.70 23.37
C SER A 134 -25.26 -22.80 23.47
N HIS A 135 -25.96 -22.03 22.61
CA HIS A 135 -27.41 -22.00 22.60
C HIS A 135 -28.02 -23.35 22.20
N VAL A 136 -27.46 -24.03 21.19
CA VAL A 136 -27.92 -25.37 20.80
C VAL A 136 -27.84 -26.34 21.99
N LEU A 137 -26.71 -26.33 22.71
CA LEU A 137 -26.54 -27.18 23.90
C LEU A 137 -27.53 -26.80 25.02
N SER A 138 -27.68 -25.51 25.30
CA SER A 138 -28.59 -25.03 26.36
C SER A 138 -30.07 -25.30 26.06
N GLY A 139 -30.46 -25.24 24.78
CA GLY A 139 -31.83 -25.50 24.35
C GLY A 139 -32.24 -26.97 24.42
N GLU A 140 -31.32 -27.89 24.11
CA GLU A 140 -31.57 -29.34 24.15
C GLU A 140 -31.55 -29.92 25.58
N HIS A 141 -30.88 -29.26 26.54
CA HIS A 141 -30.66 -29.76 27.90
C HIS A 141 -31.50 -29.09 29.00
N SER A 142 -32.65 -28.49 28.65
CA SER A 142 -33.52 -27.68 29.54
C SER A 142 -34.03 -28.35 30.84
N GLY A 143 -33.67 -29.61 31.13
CA GLY A 143 -34.02 -30.33 32.37
C GLY A 143 -32.84 -30.86 33.20
N ALA A 144 -31.57 -30.67 32.80
CA ALA A 144 -30.41 -31.35 33.39
C ALA A 144 -29.26 -30.40 33.78
N GLY A 145 -29.55 -29.35 34.58
CA GLY A 145 -28.51 -28.44 35.08
C GLY A 145 -27.78 -27.64 33.99
N GLU A 146 -26.79 -26.83 34.38
CA GLU A 146 -26.00 -26.02 33.45
C GLU A 146 -24.93 -26.87 32.75
N ASP A 147 -24.92 -26.87 31.42
CA ASP A 147 -23.95 -27.62 30.59
C ASP A 147 -22.58 -26.91 30.62
N PRO A 148 -21.49 -27.54 31.13
CA PRO A 148 -20.19 -26.90 31.23
C PRO A 148 -19.59 -26.45 29.89
N LEU A 149 -19.88 -27.17 28.80
CA LEU A 149 -19.41 -26.83 27.47
C LEU A 149 -20.19 -25.62 26.92
N ALA A 150 -21.50 -25.53 27.18
CA ALA A 150 -22.28 -24.35 26.85
C ALA A 150 -21.71 -23.09 27.54
N THR A 151 -21.48 -23.18 28.86
CA THR A 151 -20.86 -22.08 29.63
C THR A 151 -19.46 -21.71 29.11
N ALA A 152 -18.63 -22.70 28.74
CA ALA A 152 -17.31 -22.45 28.16
C ALA A 152 -17.40 -21.74 26.80
N LEU A 153 -18.33 -22.18 25.94
CA LEU A 153 -18.55 -21.60 24.61
C LEU A 153 -19.04 -20.15 24.68
N GLU A 154 -19.91 -19.81 25.64
CA GLU A 154 -20.33 -18.42 25.90
C GLU A 154 -19.15 -17.52 26.28
N LYS A 155 -18.30 -17.96 27.21
CA LYS A 155 -17.13 -17.20 27.64
C LYS A 155 -16.11 -17.06 26.50
N PHE A 156 -15.91 -18.12 25.73
CA PHE A 156 -15.05 -18.10 24.55
C PHE A 156 -15.57 -17.18 23.45
N ALA A 157 -16.90 -17.11 23.27
CA ALA A 157 -17.52 -16.20 22.32
C ALA A 157 -17.22 -14.73 22.68
N LEU A 158 -17.38 -14.36 23.94
CA LEU A 158 -17.05 -13.01 24.44
C LEU A 158 -15.56 -12.67 24.31
N ALA A 159 -14.67 -13.63 24.60
CA ALA A 159 -13.24 -13.44 24.41
C ALA A 159 -12.88 -13.24 22.94
N SER A 160 -13.46 -14.06 22.05
CA SER A 160 -13.24 -13.97 20.60
C SER A 160 -13.74 -12.66 20.01
N GLU A 161 -14.85 -12.12 20.52
CA GLU A 161 -15.34 -10.78 20.15
C GLU A 161 -14.34 -9.69 20.55
N LYS A 162 -13.82 -9.72 21.78
CA LYS A 162 -12.79 -8.77 22.22
C LYS A 162 -11.49 -8.87 21.40
N VAL A 163 -11.08 -10.07 21.02
CA VAL A 163 -9.93 -10.27 20.11
C VAL A 163 -10.23 -9.68 18.73
N GLY A 164 -11.45 -9.85 18.23
CA GLY A 164 -11.92 -9.23 17.00
C GLY A 164 -11.85 -7.70 17.04
N GLU A 165 -12.30 -7.08 18.12
CA GLU A 165 -12.21 -5.62 18.32
C GLU A 165 -10.76 -5.13 18.38
N ALA A 166 -9.88 -5.86 19.09
CA ALA A 166 -8.46 -5.54 19.11
C ALA A 166 -7.83 -5.62 17.70
N ARG A 167 -8.29 -6.55 16.86
CA ARG A 167 -7.86 -6.66 15.46
C ARG A 167 -8.34 -5.45 14.64
N LEU A 168 -9.59 -5.00 14.79
CA LEU A 168 -10.08 -3.80 14.11
C LEU A 168 -9.28 -2.55 14.52
N ALA A 169 -8.91 -2.44 15.79
CA ALA A 169 -8.05 -1.36 16.28
C ALA A 169 -6.65 -1.41 15.66
N GLN A 170 -6.06 -2.60 15.52
CA GLN A 170 -4.79 -2.80 14.81
C GLN A 170 -4.88 -2.27 13.37
N ASP A 171 -5.91 -2.68 12.64
CA ASP A 171 -6.08 -2.31 11.24
C ASP A 171 -6.23 -0.80 11.08
N ALA A 172 -7.04 -0.17 11.93
CA ALA A 172 -7.21 1.28 11.95
C ALA A 172 -5.87 2.01 12.21
N ALA A 173 -5.05 1.51 13.14
CA ALA A 173 -3.73 2.07 13.41
C ALA A 173 -2.77 1.88 12.22
N ILE A 174 -2.74 0.69 11.62
CA ILE A 174 -1.91 0.40 10.44
C ILE A 174 -2.32 1.27 9.25
N GLN A 175 -3.62 1.41 8.98
CA GLN A 175 -4.12 2.24 7.89
C GLN A 175 -3.72 3.72 8.07
N SER A 176 -3.97 4.27 9.26
CA SER A 176 -3.77 5.69 9.53
C SER A 176 -2.31 6.10 9.69
N ARG A 177 -1.46 5.23 10.25
CA ARG A 177 -0.08 5.59 10.61
C ARG A 177 0.98 4.98 9.70
N PHE A 178 0.80 3.75 9.25
CA PHE A 178 1.73 3.10 8.33
C PHE A 178 1.35 3.33 6.88
N LEU A 179 0.18 2.88 6.43
CA LEU A 179 -0.20 2.92 5.01
C LEU A 179 -0.28 4.35 4.48
N ALA A 180 -0.83 5.29 5.26
CA ALA A 180 -0.89 6.70 4.88
C ALA A 180 0.52 7.30 4.68
N GLY A 181 1.41 7.20 5.68
CA GLY A 181 2.76 7.76 5.60
C GLY A 181 3.63 7.10 4.52
N TRP A 182 3.49 5.78 4.37
CA TRP A 182 4.21 5.00 3.37
C TRP A 182 3.75 5.35 1.94
N SER A 183 2.44 5.54 1.74
CA SER A 183 1.86 6.02 0.49
C SER A 183 2.28 7.46 0.17
N THR A 184 2.32 8.36 1.15
CA THR A 184 2.81 9.73 0.96
C THR A 184 4.27 9.75 0.51
N THR A 185 5.13 8.95 1.13
CA THR A 185 6.54 8.87 0.72
C THR A 185 6.67 8.40 -0.74
N LEU A 186 5.88 7.41 -1.14
CA LEU A 186 5.86 6.90 -2.51
C LEU A 186 5.32 7.92 -3.52
N ASN A 187 4.18 8.55 -3.23
CA ASN A 187 3.43 9.40 -4.16
C ASN A 187 3.90 10.86 -4.20
N THR A 188 4.68 11.29 -3.22
CA THR A 188 5.21 12.67 -3.13
C THR A 188 6.73 12.67 -3.25
N ASN A 189 7.44 12.17 -2.24
CA ASN A 189 8.90 12.29 -2.16
C ASN A 189 9.59 11.55 -3.32
N ILE A 190 9.26 10.28 -3.53
CA ILE A 190 9.82 9.47 -4.62
C ILE A 190 9.36 9.98 -5.99
N MET A 191 8.15 10.53 -6.08
CA MET A 191 7.66 11.15 -7.32
C MET A 191 8.42 12.44 -7.67
N PHE A 192 8.86 13.24 -6.70
CA PHE A 192 9.75 14.39 -6.96
C PHE A 192 11.10 13.93 -7.53
N ALA A 193 11.73 12.92 -6.94
CA ALA A 193 12.95 12.36 -7.51
C ALA A 193 12.74 11.78 -8.92
N THR A 194 11.59 11.13 -9.17
CA THR A 194 11.25 10.63 -10.52
C THR A 194 11.13 11.76 -11.54
N ARG A 195 10.52 12.89 -11.16
CA ARG A 195 10.39 14.08 -12.03
C ARG A 195 11.74 14.73 -12.29
N ALA A 196 12.56 14.91 -11.26
CA ALA A 196 13.89 15.50 -11.39
C ALA A 196 14.77 14.66 -12.33
N ARG A 197 14.78 13.34 -12.19
CA ARG A 197 15.50 12.43 -13.11
C ARG A 197 15.03 12.55 -14.56
N LYS A 198 13.71 12.70 -14.77
CA LYS A 198 13.18 12.94 -16.13
C LYS A 198 13.64 14.28 -16.70
N ALA A 199 13.79 15.32 -15.87
CA ALA A 199 14.30 16.61 -16.29
C ALA A 199 15.79 16.53 -16.67
N VAL A 200 16.60 15.81 -15.90
CA VAL A 200 18.00 15.49 -16.24
C VAL A 200 18.08 14.78 -17.58
N GLU A 201 17.31 13.71 -17.80
CA GLU A 201 17.32 12.98 -19.07
C GLU A 201 16.89 13.87 -20.26
N ASN A 202 15.89 14.73 -20.07
CA ASN A 202 15.47 15.68 -21.11
C ASN A 202 16.54 16.74 -21.43
N SER A 203 17.23 17.26 -20.43
CA SER A 203 18.32 18.23 -20.61
C SER A 203 19.54 17.58 -21.26
N ARG A 204 19.88 16.33 -20.88
CA ARG A 204 20.91 15.51 -21.55
C ARG A 204 20.61 15.33 -23.04
N LEU A 205 19.41 14.89 -23.39
CA LEU A 205 18.98 14.72 -24.78
C LEU A 205 19.02 16.05 -25.56
N SER A 206 18.71 17.16 -24.90
CA SER A 206 18.77 18.50 -25.50
C SER A 206 20.20 18.93 -25.79
N LEU A 207 21.11 18.68 -24.85
CA LEU A 207 22.53 18.92 -25.00
C LEU A 207 23.10 18.08 -26.16
N ASP A 208 22.80 16.79 -26.20
CA ASP A 208 23.25 15.87 -27.25
C ASP A 208 22.74 16.31 -28.64
N ALA A 209 21.45 16.68 -28.74
CA ALA A 209 20.88 17.22 -29.98
C ALA A 209 21.52 18.55 -30.40
N THR A 210 21.81 19.44 -29.43
CA THR A 210 22.43 20.74 -29.69
C THR A 210 23.88 20.58 -30.17
N LYS A 211 24.65 19.69 -29.54
CA LYS A 211 26.00 19.30 -29.98
C LYS A 211 26.00 18.70 -31.37
N ALA A 212 25.06 17.82 -31.69
CA ALA A 212 24.94 17.22 -33.02
C ALA A 212 24.60 18.26 -34.10
N ASN A 213 23.69 19.20 -33.81
CA ASN A 213 23.34 20.28 -34.74
C ASN A 213 24.50 21.27 -34.93
N ALA A 214 25.24 21.58 -33.86
CA ALA A 214 26.38 22.48 -33.87
C ALA A 214 27.54 21.92 -34.70
N LYS A 215 27.77 20.59 -34.68
CA LYS A 215 28.77 19.89 -35.53
C LYS A 215 28.36 19.78 -37.02
N GLY A 216 27.37 20.55 -37.49
CA GLY A 216 26.92 20.53 -38.87
C GLY A 216 26.05 19.33 -39.24
N GLY A 217 25.27 18.82 -38.28
CA GLY A 217 24.41 17.63 -38.41
C GLY A 217 23.26 17.77 -39.43
N ALA A 218 23.59 17.94 -40.71
CA ALA A 218 22.69 17.62 -41.80
C ALA A 218 22.67 16.10 -41.96
N PHE A 219 21.50 15.51 -41.71
CA PHE A 219 21.13 14.19 -42.18
C PHE A 219 21.60 13.97 -43.63
N THR A 220 22.62 13.11 -43.83
CA THR A 220 22.99 12.64 -45.15
C THR A 220 22.04 11.52 -45.54
N LEU A 221 21.13 11.76 -46.48
CA LEU A 221 20.31 10.69 -47.07
C LEU A 221 21.22 9.64 -47.74
N PRO A 222 20.85 8.34 -47.71
CA PRO A 222 21.57 7.32 -48.47
C PRO A 222 21.59 7.70 -49.96
N GLY A 223 22.77 8.00 -50.49
CA GLY A 223 22.97 8.39 -51.90
C GLY A 223 23.32 9.86 -52.16
N GLN A 224 23.39 10.72 -51.13
CA GLN A 224 23.90 12.09 -51.30
C GLN A 224 25.39 12.13 -50.92
N GLN A 225 26.25 12.54 -51.86
CA GLN A 225 27.68 12.76 -51.59
C GLN A 225 27.82 13.80 -50.47
N GLY A 226 28.24 13.35 -49.30
CA GLY A 226 28.59 14.23 -48.19
C GLY A 226 29.61 15.24 -48.70
N ARG A 227 29.30 16.54 -48.53
CA ARG A 227 30.26 17.60 -48.78
C ARG A 227 31.42 17.41 -47.82
N LYS A 228 32.47 16.76 -48.33
CA LYS A 228 33.75 16.59 -47.67
C LYS A 228 34.65 17.70 -48.20
N ASP A 229 34.30 18.95 -47.89
CA ASP A 229 35.19 20.07 -48.16
C ASP A 229 35.75 20.56 -46.84
N GLY A 230 37.09 20.51 -46.76
CA GLY A 230 37.88 20.77 -45.57
C GLY A 230 37.83 22.22 -45.08
N MET A 231 36.69 22.61 -44.52
CA MET A 231 36.63 23.65 -43.52
C MET A 231 36.48 22.97 -42.17
N GLU A 232 37.50 23.10 -41.33
CA GLU A 232 37.25 23.33 -39.90
C GLU A 232 36.29 24.52 -39.83
N GLU A 233 34.97 24.27 -39.99
CA GLU A 233 33.96 25.29 -39.75
C GLU A 233 34.12 25.64 -38.26
N GLU A 234 34.79 26.76 -38.00
CA GLU A 234 34.76 27.40 -36.70
C GLU A 234 33.29 27.43 -36.29
N LEU A 235 32.93 26.60 -35.30
CA LEU A 235 31.61 26.62 -34.67
C LEU A 235 31.22 28.08 -34.52
N SER A 236 30.14 28.50 -35.20
CA SER A 236 29.71 29.89 -35.15
C SER A 236 29.56 30.29 -33.69
N GLU A 237 29.90 31.53 -33.37
CA GLU A 237 29.84 32.03 -31.99
C GLU A 237 28.44 31.81 -31.38
N GLU A 238 27.39 31.91 -32.20
CA GLU A 238 26.00 31.59 -31.83
C GLU A 238 25.77 30.09 -31.53
N ALA A 239 26.40 29.18 -32.27
CA ALA A 239 26.31 27.74 -32.00
C ALA A 239 27.07 27.35 -30.73
N ARG A 240 28.21 27.98 -30.44
CA ARG A 240 28.96 27.80 -29.19
C ARG A 240 28.13 28.24 -27.99
N ALA A 241 27.55 29.44 -28.05
CA ALA A 241 26.70 29.97 -26.97
C ALA A 241 25.48 29.07 -26.68
N LYS A 242 24.86 28.48 -27.71
CA LYS A 242 23.75 27.53 -27.53
C LYS A 242 24.18 26.22 -26.87
N VAL A 243 25.37 25.71 -27.19
CA VAL A 243 25.91 24.52 -26.53
C VAL A 243 26.23 24.82 -25.07
N GLU A 244 26.89 25.95 -24.78
CA GLU A 244 27.20 26.39 -23.41
C GLU A 244 25.93 26.52 -22.56
N GLN A 245 24.88 27.17 -23.09
CA GLN A 245 23.59 27.28 -22.40
C GLN A 245 22.96 25.91 -22.10
N ALA A 246 23.05 24.95 -23.03
CA ALA A 246 22.52 23.61 -22.84
C ALA A 246 23.36 22.78 -21.84
N GLU A 247 24.67 23.04 -21.75
CA GLU A 247 25.56 22.45 -20.74
C GLU A 247 25.22 22.98 -19.34
N ASP A 248 25.04 24.29 -19.20
CA ASP A 248 24.62 24.91 -17.93
C ASP A 248 23.26 24.39 -17.45
N GLU A 249 22.29 24.25 -18.36
CA GLU A 249 20.98 23.67 -18.03
C GLU A 249 21.12 22.20 -17.56
N PHE A 250 21.92 21.39 -18.27
CA PHE A 250 22.15 20.00 -17.89
C PHE A 250 22.85 19.86 -16.53
N VAL A 251 23.86 20.68 -16.27
CA VAL A 251 24.55 20.72 -14.96
C VAL A 251 23.57 21.12 -13.87
N GLY A 252 22.82 22.21 -14.06
CA GLY A 252 21.84 22.69 -13.09
C GLY A 252 20.75 21.65 -12.77
N GLN A 253 20.19 20.99 -13.79
CA GLN A 253 19.20 19.91 -13.59
C GLN A 253 19.81 18.71 -12.85
N THR A 254 21.07 18.37 -13.15
CA THR A 254 21.76 17.26 -12.48
C THR A 254 21.99 17.58 -11.00
N GLU A 255 22.44 18.79 -10.67
CA GLU A 255 22.65 19.23 -9.28
C GLU A 255 21.34 19.26 -8.48
N GLU A 256 20.26 19.78 -9.07
CA GLU A 256 18.93 19.78 -8.45
C GLU A 256 18.46 18.35 -8.18
N ALA A 257 18.58 17.45 -9.16
CA ALA A 257 18.19 16.06 -9.02
C ALA A 257 19.01 15.32 -7.96
N VAL A 258 20.32 15.58 -7.85
CA VAL A 258 21.15 15.05 -6.77
C VAL A 258 20.61 15.49 -5.41
N GLY A 259 20.29 16.78 -5.24
CA GLY A 259 19.72 17.31 -4.01
C GLY A 259 18.39 16.65 -3.63
N VAL A 260 17.47 16.53 -4.59
CA VAL A 260 16.17 15.88 -4.38
C VAL A 260 16.34 14.39 -4.03
N MET A 261 17.19 13.66 -4.76
CA MET A 261 17.40 12.22 -4.51
C MET A 261 18.02 11.96 -3.14
N LYS A 262 18.99 12.78 -2.70
CA LYS A 262 19.56 12.68 -1.34
C LYS A 262 18.49 12.93 -0.28
N ASN A 263 17.70 13.99 -0.42
CA ASN A 263 16.60 14.28 0.52
C ASN A 263 15.58 13.12 0.63
N VAL A 264 15.30 12.44 -0.49
CA VAL A 264 14.41 11.27 -0.51
C VAL A 264 15.03 10.05 0.19
N LEU A 265 16.36 9.89 0.13
CA LEU A 265 17.06 8.76 0.75
C LEU A 265 17.36 8.98 2.23
N ASP A 266 17.58 10.23 2.64
CA ASP A 266 18.02 10.58 3.99
C ASP A 266 16.84 10.87 4.94
N THR A 267 15.61 10.87 4.44
CA THR A 267 14.43 11.07 5.29
C THR A 267 14.22 9.88 6.25
N PRO A 268 13.99 10.14 7.56
CA PRO A 268 13.71 9.08 8.52
C PRO A 268 12.29 8.51 8.41
N GLU A 269 11.45 9.08 7.54
CA GLU A 269 10.02 8.78 7.49
C GLU A 269 9.68 7.31 7.24
N PRO A 270 10.33 6.57 6.31
CA PRO A 270 10.07 5.15 6.14
C PRO A 270 10.34 4.33 7.40
N LEU A 271 11.42 4.63 8.13
CA LEU A 271 11.73 3.95 9.39
C LEU A 271 10.69 4.25 10.47
N ARG A 272 10.25 5.51 10.56
CA ARG A 272 9.17 5.91 11.48
C ARG A 272 7.87 5.17 11.17
N ASN A 273 7.48 5.12 9.90
CA ASN A 273 6.29 4.38 9.47
C ASN A 273 6.39 2.88 9.81
N LEU A 274 7.55 2.26 9.58
CA LEU A 274 7.78 0.86 9.93
C LEU A 274 7.66 0.61 11.45
N ALA A 275 8.15 1.54 12.28
CA ALA A 275 7.98 1.46 13.72
C ALA A 275 6.49 1.52 14.15
N GLU A 276 5.66 2.33 13.47
CA GLU A 276 4.21 2.37 13.71
C GLU A 276 3.53 1.05 13.34
N LEU A 277 3.93 0.40 12.24
CA LEU A 277 3.44 -0.93 11.88
C LEU A 277 3.76 -1.96 12.96
N ILE A 278 5.02 -2.01 13.42
CA ILE A 278 5.46 -2.91 14.48
C ILE A 278 4.68 -2.64 15.77
N SER A 279 4.50 -1.38 16.14
CA SER A 279 3.80 -0.98 17.36
C SER A 279 2.34 -1.42 17.34
N ALA A 280 1.63 -1.22 16.22
CA ALA A 280 0.25 -1.67 16.06
C ALA A 280 0.13 -3.20 16.19
N GLN A 281 1.04 -3.95 15.55
CA GLN A 281 1.06 -5.42 15.65
C GLN A 281 1.35 -5.91 17.08
N LEU A 282 2.32 -5.29 17.76
CA LEU A 282 2.64 -5.62 19.15
C LEU A 282 1.45 -5.38 20.08
N GLU A 283 0.76 -4.25 19.92
CA GLU A 283 -0.41 -3.90 20.73
C GLU A 283 -1.52 -4.96 20.58
N TYR A 284 -1.84 -5.34 19.34
CA TYR A 284 -2.82 -6.39 19.06
C TYR A 284 -2.44 -7.73 19.68
N HIS A 285 -1.22 -8.22 19.40
CA HIS A 285 -0.78 -9.53 19.89
C HIS A 285 -0.74 -9.58 21.41
N LYS A 286 -0.33 -8.49 22.07
CA LYS A 286 -0.37 -8.37 23.53
C LYS A 286 -1.82 -8.41 24.04
N LYS A 287 -2.73 -7.66 23.40
CA LYS A 287 -4.15 -7.64 23.80
C LYS A 287 -4.80 -9.02 23.65
N ALA A 288 -4.55 -9.71 22.54
CA ALA A 288 -5.05 -11.05 22.30
C ALA A 288 -4.53 -12.05 23.34
N TYR A 289 -3.23 -11.96 23.68
CA TYR A 289 -2.64 -12.75 24.75
C TYR A 289 -3.33 -12.49 26.10
N GLU A 290 -3.47 -11.22 26.50
CA GLU A 290 -4.15 -10.85 27.76
C GLU A 290 -5.55 -11.48 27.82
N ILE A 291 -6.38 -11.26 26.79
CA ILE A 291 -7.75 -11.76 26.73
C ILE A 291 -7.82 -13.29 26.84
N LEU A 292 -7.00 -14.01 26.08
CA LEU A 292 -7.03 -15.48 26.06
C LEU A 292 -6.40 -16.07 27.32
N SER A 293 -5.39 -15.42 27.90
CA SER A 293 -4.76 -15.84 29.15
C SER A 293 -5.70 -15.70 30.35
N GLU A 294 -6.62 -14.73 30.34
CA GLU A 294 -7.68 -14.59 31.34
C GLU A 294 -8.74 -15.69 31.19
N LEU A 295 -9.06 -16.10 29.96
CA LEU A 295 -10.07 -17.13 29.70
C LEU A 295 -9.58 -18.55 29.99
N ALA A 296 -8.33 -18.86 29.62
CA ALA A 296 -7.76 -20.21 29.73
C ALA A 296 -8.04 -20.90 31.09
N PRO A 297 -7.70 -20.30 32.26
CA PRO A 297 -7.93 -20.97 33.55
C PRO A 297 -9.42 -21.19 33.86
N VAL A 298 -10.32 -20.39 33.29
CA VAL A 298 -11.76 -20.57 33.48
C VAL A 298 -12.25 -21.83 32.76
N VAL A 299 -11.74 -22.08 31.55
CA VAL A 299 -12.07 -23.29 30.79
C VAL A 299 -11.42 -24.53 31.44
N ASP A 300 -10.18 -24.41 31.90
CA ASP A 300 -9.49 -25.49 32.63
C ASP A 300 -10.27 -25.89 33.90
N GLN A 301 -10.78 -24.91 34.64
CA GLN A 301 -11.61 -25.18 35.81
C GLN A 301 -12.89 -25.93 35.44
N LEU A 302 -13.61 -25.49 34.39
CA LEU A 302 -14.82 -26.17 33.92
C LEU A 302 -14.55 -27.61 33.49
N GLN A 303 -13.40 -27.86 32.86
CA GLN A 303 -12.97 -29.21 32.49
C GLN A 303 -12.78 -30.09 33.74
N VAL A 304 -12.01 -29.61 34.72
CA VAL A 304 -11.74 -30.37 35.96
C VAL A 304 -13.04 -30.68 36.70
N GLU A 305 -13.95 -29.71 36.82
CA GLU A 305 -15.26 -29.92 37.45
C GLU A 305 -16.10 -30.97 36.72
N GLN A 306 -16.02 -31.03 35.39
CA GLN A 306 -16.71 -32.04 34.59
C GLN A 306 -16.09 -33.43 34.76
N GLU A 307 -14.76 -33.53 34.84
CA GLU A 307 -14.04 -34.79 35.13
C GLU A 307 -14.41 -35.37 36.50
N VAL A 308 -14.49 -34.53 37.53
CA VAL A 308 -14.95 -34.92 38.88
C VAL A 308 -16.37 -35.45 38.84
N ARG A 309 -17.31 -34.70 38.23
CA ARG A 309 -18.72 -35.13 38.09
C ARG A 309 -18.83 -36.48 37.37
N ARG A 310 -18.04 -36.70 36.31
CA ARG A 310 -18.00 -37.96 35.58
C ARG A 310 -17.52 -39.10 36.47
N HIS A 311 -16.46 -38.89 37.25
CA HIS A 311 -15.93 -39.90 38.15
C HIS A 311 -16.97 -40.31 39.21
N ASP A 312 -17.63 -39.34 39.85
CA ASP A 312 -18.65 -39.59 40.87
C ASP A 312 -19.87 -40.34 40.32
N SER A 313 -20.25 -40.06 39.06
CA SER A 313 -21.34 -40.79 38.38
C SER A 313 -21.01 -42.24 37.99
N SER A 314 -19.72 -42.60 37.93
CA SER A 314 -19.25 -43.94 37.57
C SER A 314 -18.99 -44.87 38.76
N GLY A 315 -19.12 -44.35 39.99
CA GLY A 315 -18.91 -45.10 41.23
C GLY A 315 -20.17 -45.77 41.82
N PHE A 316 -21.30 -45.76 41.09
CA PHE A 316 -22.54 -46.44 41.45
C PHE A 316 -22.82 -47.64 40.54
#